data_AF-A9YPE3-F1
#
_entry.id   AF-A9YPE3-F1
#
_cell.length_a   1.000
_cell.length_b   1.000
_cell.length_c   1.000
_cell.angle_alpha   90.00
_cell.angle_beta   90.00
_cell.angle_gamma   90.00
#
_symmetry.space_group_name_H-M   'P 1'
#
loop_
_entity.id
_entity.type
_entity.pdbx_description
1 polymer ?
#
loop_
_entity_poly.entity_id
_entity_poly.type
_entity_poly.pdbx_seq_one_letter_code
_entity_poly.pdbx_strand_id
1 'polypeptide(L)'
;FMKALGLAGAGVGAVSAAAPVFHDVDELTASSGGVQKLPWWVKEREFKDPSVPIDWQNLPKMEGTFPYQARPTLSAQERYAMGIPGGSSGTWASPKQAQVLFDYMKKEFPGWEPGYAGLGDNRTTALFMATKFMRMGMWPGEINMGGNRVNVMQAILKAGGTATFPSFMGLRSSETLRPQDFGVPRWEGTPEENLLTLRQVVRFLGGCDVGAQEMDSDVFKLFHEQSGGKQLVIENVDEAAETPTKLVIPAKAKYILQWTARQPYESTRRQAGEYEDAAVYYSYQRFPFVGAV
;
A
#
# COMPACT_ATOMS: atom_id res chain seq x y z
N PHE A 1 14.81 3.87 23.35
CA PHE A 1 15.43 2.53 23.20
C PHE A 1 16.57 2.56 22.17
N MET A 2 16.39 3.15 20.97
CA MET A 2 17.48 3.30 19.98
C MET A 2 18.57 4.33 20.34
N LYS A 3 18.26 5.35 21.16
CA LYS A 3 19.24 6.37 21.61
C LYS A 3 20.29 5.90 22.65
N ALA A 4 20.16 4.68 23.19
CA ALA A 4 20.99 4.21 24.30
C ALA A 4 21.98 3.08 23.94
N LEU A 5 21.94 2.59 22.69
CA LEU A 5 22.91 1.61 22.19
C LEU A 5 24.07 2.34 21.51
N GLY A 6 24.86 3.04 22.34
CA GLY A 6 26.10 3.68 21.92
C GLY A 6 27.17 2.64 21.59
N LEU A 7 27.79 2.76 20.42
CA LEU A 7 28.97 2.01 20.03
C LEU A 7 30.11 2.26 21.04
N ALA A 8 30.35 1.31 21.94
CA ALA A 8 31.64 1.14 22.59
C ALA A 8 32.36 -0.02 21.89
N GLY A 9 33.21 0.28 20.91
CA GLY A 9 33.91 -0.77 20.16
C GLY A 9 34.89 -0.30 19.08
N ALA A 10 36.08 0.10 19.51
CA ALA A 10 37.40 -0.04 18.86
C ALA A 10 37.70 0.67 17.51
N GLY A 11 38.71 1.54 17.56
CA GLY A 11 39.45 2.03 16.40
C GLY A 11 40.46 3.13 16.72
N VAL A 12 41.46 2.86 17.56
CA VAL A 12 42.61 3.76 17.76
C VAL A 12 43.47 3.73 16.48
N GLY A 13 43.44 4.82 15.71
CA GLY A 13 44.30 5.03 14.55
C GLY A 13 44.21 6.47 14.07
N ALA A 14 45.29 7.22 14.21
CA ALA A 14 45.38 8.64 13.84
C ALA A 14 45.14 8.87 12.34
N VAL A 15 44.30 9.88 12.01
CA VAL A 15 44.00 10.60 10.73
C VAL A 15 42.46 10.83 10.73
N SER A 16 41.81 12.00 10.69
CA SER A 16 42.08 13.38 10.28
C SER A 16 41.03 14.31 10.93
N ALA A 17 41.35 15.59 11.13
CA ALA A 17 40.51 16.59 11.83
C ALA A 17 39.28 17.10 11.04
N ALA A 18 38.58 16.24 10.28
CA ALA A 18 37.35 16.61 9.56
C ALA A 18 36.41 15.42 9.28
N ALA A 19 36.52 14.32 10.03
CA ALA A 19 35.53 13.24 9.92
C ALA A 19 34.26 13.63 10.72
N PRO A 20 33.05 13.54 10.14
CA PRO A 20 31.82 13.78 10.88
C PRO A 20 31.74 12.80 12.06
N VAL A 21 31.58 13.34 13.27
CA VAL A 21 31.38 12.57 14.50
C VAL A 21 29.88 12.34 14.62
N PHE A 22 29.45 11.09 14.51
CA PHE A 22 28.05 10.72 14.70
C PHE A 22 27.81 10.31 16.15
N HIS A 23 26.81 10.91 16.78
CA HIS A 23 26.40 10.65 18.15
C HIS A 23 25.45 9.45 18.26
N ASP A 24 24.74 9.11 17.19
CA ASP A 24 23.92 7.90 17.10
C ASP A 24 23.75 7.40 15.65
N VAL A 25 23.04 6.29 15.50
CA VAL A 25 22.73 5.68 14.20
C VAL A 25 21.83 6.59 13.37
N ASP A 26 21.00 7.41 14.02
CA ASP A 26 20.07 8.31 13.34
C ASP A 26 20.87 9.44 12.63
N GLU A 27 21.84 10.05 13.31
CA GLU A 27 22.76 11.05 12.73
C GLU A 27 23.63 10.48 11.60
N LEU A 28 24.13 9.25 11.77
CA LEU A 28 24.84 8.53 10.70
C LEU A 28 23.94 8.34 9.47
N THR A 29 22.67 7.95 9.65
CA THR A 29 21.76 7.76 8.52
C THR A 29 21.35 9.08 7.86
N ALA A 30 21.24 10.17 8.62
CA ALA A 30 20.92 11.50 8.10
C ALA A 30 22.07 12.14 7.32
N SER A 31 23.31 11.83 7.69
CA SER A 31 24.50 12.34 6.99
C SER A 31 24.72 11.77 5.58
N SER A 32 24.06 10.66 5.26
CA SER A 32 24.38 9.83 4.08
C SER A 32 23.81 10.31 2.73
N GLY A 33 23.37 11.58 2.65
CA GLY A 33 22.80 12.20 1.45
C GLY A 33 21.27 12.12 1.39
N GLY A 34 20.69 12.65 0.30
CA GLY A 34 19.25 12.90 0.15
C GLY A 34 18.34 11.71 0.49
N VAL A 35 17.07 12.02 0.80
CA VAL A 35 16.03 11.02 1.19
C VAL A 35 15.96 9.87 0.19
N GLN A 36 16.20 10.15 -1.09
CA GLN A 36 16.30 9.16 -2.14
C GLN A 36 17.47 9.41 -3.09
N LYS A 37 18.00 8.32 -3.65
CA LYS A 37 19.00 8.37 -4.73
C LYS A 37 18.27 8.53 -6.06
N LEU A 38 18.04 9.78 -6.46
CA LEU A 38 17.39 10.11 -7.73
C LEU A 38 18.43 10.37 -8.83
N PRO A 39 18.13 10.07 -10.11
CA PRO A 39 18.97 10.48 -11.23
C PRO A 39 19.21 12.00 -11.26
N TRP A 40 20.35 12.45 -11.78
CA TRP A 40 20.77 13.86 -11.76
C TRP A 40 19.81 14.84 -12.44
N TRP A 41 18.99 14.35 -13.38
CA TRP A 41 17.98 15.13 -14.10
C TRP A 41 16.64 15.27 -13.35
N VAL A 42 16.43 14.54 -12.25
CA VAL A 42 15.25 14.71 -11.41
C VAL A 42 15.46 15.89 -10.47
N LYS A 43 14.48 16.78 -10.40
CA LYS A 43 14.51 18.01 -9.59
C LYS A 43 13.30 18.02 -8.65
N GLU A 44 13.51 18.58 -7.46
CA GLU A 44 12.43 18.92 -6.55
C GLU A 44 11.67 20.13 -7.09
N ARG A 45 10.37 20.18 -6.79
CA ARG A 45 9.48 21.29 -7.16
C ARG A 45 8.77 21.79 -5.91
N GLU A 46 8.40 23.06 -5.95
CA GLU A 46 7.68 23.69 -4.86
C GLU A 46 6.32 23.03 -4.63
N PHE A 47 5.82 23.15 -3.40
CA PHE A 47 4.49 22.66 -3.04
C PHE A 47 3.43 23.28 -3.97
N LYS A 48 2.49 22.44 -4.43
CA LYS A 48 1.43 22.81 -5.38
C LYS A 48 1.89 23.22 -6.78
N ASP A 49 3.15 22.95 -7.11
CA ASP A 49 3.71 23.13 -8.46
C ASP A 49 4.19 21.79 -9.10
N PRO A 50 3.27 20.85 -9.44
CA PRO A 50 3.65 19.62 -10.11
C PRO A 50 4.02 19.81 -11.60
N SER A 51 4.54 18.75 -12.23
CA SER A 51 4.91 18.75 -13.65
C SER A 51 3.75 19.01 -14.61
N VAL A 52 2.55 18.59 -14.23
CA VAL A 52 1.31 18.92 -14.93
C VAL A 52 0.60 19.99 -14.12
N PRO A 53 0.44 21.23 -14.64
CA PRO A 53 -0.19 22.31 -13.89
C PRO A 53 -1.59 21.94 -13.38
N ILE A 54 -1.88 22.28 -12.13
CA ILE A 54 -3.19 22.09 -11.52
C ILE A 54 -3.78 23.47 -11.23
N ASP A 55 -4.99 23.72 -11.72
CA ASP A 55 -5.77 24.89 -11.36
C ASP A 55 -6.45 24.67 -10.01
N TRP A 56 -5.69 24.90 -8.92
CA TRP A 56 -6.16 24.66 -7.55
C TRP A 56 -7.39 25.49 -7.17
N GLN A 57 -7.55 26.68 -7.77
CA GLN A 57 -8.69 27.57 -7.50
C GLN A 57 -9.99 26.99 -8.03
N ASN A 58 -9.95 26.39 -9.22
CA ASN A 58 -11.12 25.83 -9.89
C ASN A 58 -11.26 24.31 -9.72
N LEU A 59 -10.32 23.64 -9.05
CA LEU A 59 -10.41 22.22 -8.77
C LEU A 59 -11.61 21.93 -7.85
N PRO A 60 -12.65 21.21 -8.33
CA PRO A 60 -13.75 20.82 -7.47
C PRO A 60 -13.32 19.71 -6.50
N LYS A 61 -14.08 19.53 -5.43
CA LYS A 61 -14.01 18.32 -4.61
C LYS A 61 -14.32 17.12 -5.52
N MET A 62 -13.54 16.05 -5.43
CA MET A 62 -13.88 14.82 -6.14
C MET A 62 -15.13 14.19 -5.53
N GLU A 63 -16.28 14.39 -6.18
CA GLU A 63 -17.54 13.77 -5.83
C GLU A 63 -17.76 12.47 -6.64
N GLY A 64 -18.22 11.41 -5.97
CA GLY A 64 -18.66 10.17 -6.60
C GLY A 64 -17.61 9.06 -6.75
N THR A 65 -18.10 7.92 -7.23
CA THR A 65 -17.28 6.78 -7.67
C THR A 65 -16.96 6.92 -9.15
N PHE A 66 -15.72 6.63 -9.55
CA PHE A 66 -15.34 6.60 -10.97
C PHE A 66 -16.34 5.71 -11.75
N PRO A 67 -16.84 6.16 -12.93
CA PRO A 67 -17.73 5.36 -13.75
C PRO A 67 -16.94 4.20 -14.35
N TYR A 68 -16.82 3.11 -13.60
CA TYR A 68 -16.32 1.85 -14.12
C TYR A 68 -17.34 1.28 -15.11
N GLN A 69 -16.86 0.65 -16.19
CA GLN A 69 -17.69 -0.18 -17.05
C GLN A 69 -18.47 -1.19 -16.18
N ALA A 70 -19.74 -1.46 -16.45
CA ALA A 70 -20.46 -2.47 -15.66
C ALA A 70 -19.76 -3.84 -15.78
N ARG A 71 -19.50 -4.50 -14.65
CA ARG A 71 -18.93 -5.84 -14.64
C ARG A 71 -19.89 -6.82 -15.33
N PRO A 72 -19.39 -7.78 -16.13
CA PRO A 72 -20.21 -8.90 -16.57
C PRO A 72 -20.84 -9.62 -15.36
N THR A 73 -22.12 -9.97 -15.46
CA THR A 73 -22.87 -10.64 -14.38
C THR A 73 -22.73 -12.16 -14.37
N LEU A 74 -22.02 -12.72 -15.35
CA LEU A 74 -21.84 -14.17 -15.50
C LEU A 74 -20.97 -14.75 -14.37
N SER A 75 -21.43 -15.86 -13.81
CA SER A 75 -20.65 -16.70 -12.90
C SER A 75 -19.45 -17.33 -13.62
N ALA A 76 -18.49 -17.80 -12.82
CA ALA A 76 -17.33 -18.53 -13.34
C ALA A 76 -17.74 -19.79 -14.12
N GLN A 77 -18.82 -20.44 -13.70
CA GLN A 77 -19.38 -21.64 -14.35
C GLN A 77 -20.00 -21.31 -15.70
N GLU A 78 -20.77 -20.24 -15.80
CA GLU A 78 -21.39 -19.79 -17.06
C GLU A 78 -20.34 -19.40 -18.09
N ARG A 79 -19.27 -18.73 -17.66
CA ARG A 79 -18.13 -18.41 -18.54
C ARG A 79 -17.38 -19.66 -18.99
N TYR A 80 -17.15 -20.59 -18.07
CA TYR A 80 -16.48 -21.85 -18.38
C TYR A 80 -17.26 -22.65 -19.44
N ALA A 81 -18.58 -22.69 -19.35
CA ALA A 81 -19.44 -23.32 -20.35
C ALA A 81 -19.32 -22.68 -21.75
N MET A 82 -18.86 -21.44 -21.85
CA MET A 82 -18.58 -20.73 -23.09
C MET A 82 -17.14 -20.92 -23.61
N GLY A 83 -16.36 -21.82 -23.00
CA GLY A 83 -14.95 -22.04 -23.34
C GLY A 83 -13.99 -20.99 -22.78
N ILE A 84 -14.46 -20.17 -21.83
CA ILE A 84 -13.71 -19.06 -21.25
C ILE A 84 -13.45 -19.40 -19.78
N PRO A 85 -12.22 -19.79 -19.41
CA PRO A 85 -11.96 -20.24 -18.05
C PRO A 85 -12.31 -19.18 -17.00
N GLY A 86 -13.23 -19.55 -16.12
CA GLY A 86 -13.65 -18.91 -14.86
C GLY A 86 -14.12 -17.45 -14.92
N GLY A 87 -14.12 -16.79 -13.75
CA GLY A 87 -14.70 -15.47 -13.54
C GLY A 87 -14.18 -14.84 -12.26
N SER A 88 -13.43 -13.76 -12.38
CA SER A 88 -12.85 -13.05 -11.24
C SER A 88 -13.55 -11.71 -11.02
N SER A 89 -13.41 -11.17 -9.79
CA SER A 89 -13.86 -9.84 -9.39
C SER A 89 -13.12 -8.67 -10.07
N GLY A 90 -12.33 -8.94 -11.11
CA GLY A 90 -11.58 -7.94 -11.88
C GLY A 90 -11.75 -8.07 -13.39
N THR A 91 -12.55 -9.03 -13.89
CA THR A 91 -12.80 -9.11 -15.34
C THR A 91 -13.82 -8.07 -15.77
N TRP A 92 -13.40 -7.19 -16.69
CA TRP A 92 -14.28 -6.22 -17.36
C TRP A 92 -14.56 -6.59 -18.82
N ALA A 93 -13.88 -7.62 -19.34
CA ALA A 93 -14.09 -8.13 -20.68
C ALA A 93 -15.37 -8.97 -20.77
N SER A 94 -16.18 -8.73 -21.81
CA SER A 94 -17.23 -9.66 -22.24
C SER A 94 -16.64 -10.98 -22.74
N PRO A 95 -17.43 -12.07 -22.81
CA PRO A 95 -16.98 -13.34 -23.38
C PRO A 95 -16.30 -13.23 -24.76
N LYS A 96 -16.80 -12.36 -25.63
CA LYS A 96 -16.21 -12.17 -26.96
C LYS A 96 -14.85 -11.46 -26.90
N GLN A 97 -14.70 -10.46 -26.04
CA GLN A 97 -13.44 -9.74 -25.85
C GLN A 97 -12.36 -10.64 -25.22
N ALA A 98 -12.78 -11.45 -24.25
CA ALA A 98 -11.98 -12.51 -23.63
C ALA A 98 -11.36 -13.45 -24.68
N GLN A 99 -12.16 -13.98 -25.60
CA GLN A 99 -11.67 -14.87 -26.64
C GLN A 99 -10.63 -14.21 -27.55
N VAL A 100 -10.86 -12.95 -27.96
CA VAL A 100 -9.90 -12.19 -28.77
C VAL A 100 -8.55 -12.06 -28.07
N LEU A 101 -8.57 -11.78 -26.75
CA LEU A 101 -7.35 -11.72 -25.95
C LEU A 101 -6.66 -13.07 -25.88
N PHE A 102 -7.39 -14.15 -25.64
CA PHE A 102 -6.81 -15.50 -25.57
C PHE A 102 -6.21 -15.97 -26.89
N ASP A 103 -6.87 -15.69 -28.02
CA ASP A 103 -6.35 -16.03 -29.34
C ASP A 103 -5.05 -15.27 -29.63
N TYR A 104 -4.98 -13.99 -29.23
CA TYR A 104 -3.75 -13.21 -29.28
C TYR A 104 -2.65 -13.79 -28.38
N MET A 105 -2.96 -14.14 -27.13
CA MET A 105 -1.96 -14.71 -26.20
C MET A 105 -1.41 -16.05 -26.69
N LYS A 106 -2.27 -16.94 -27.22
CA LYS A 106 -1.82 -18.22 -27.82
C LYS A 106 -0.90 -18.01 -29.01
N LYS A 107 -1.13 -16.96 -29.80
CA LYS A 107 -0.28 -16.60 -30.94
C LYS A 107 1.07 -16.04 -30.49
N GLU A 108 1.08 -15.10 -29.55
CA GLU A 108 2.30 -14.43 -29.09
C GLU A 108 3.16 -15.32 -28.18
N PHE A 109 2.53 -16.20 -27.41
CA PHE A 109 3.19 -17.04 -26.41
C PHE A 109 2.92 -18.53 -26.71
N PRO A 110 3.78 -19.20 -27.52
CA PRO A 110 3.63 -20.62 -27.81
C PRO A 110 3.59 -21.48 -26.54
N GLY A 111 2.58 -22.35 -26.42
CA GLY A 111 2.35 -23.19 -25.25
C GLY A 111 1.63 -22.49 -24.09
N TRP A 112 1.15 -21.26 -24.29
CA TRP A 112 0.28 -20.58 -23.35
C TRP A 112 -1.09 -21.26 -23.32
N GLU A 113 -1.53 -21.61 -22.12
CA GLU A 113 -2.85 -22.18 -21.87
C GLU A 113 -3.54 -21.34 -20.79
N PRO A 114 -4.80 -20.91 -21.03
CA PRO A 114 -5.50 -20.02 -20.12
C PRO A 114 -5.66 -20.68 -18.75
N GLY A 115 -5.19 -20.00 -17.72
CA GLY A 115 -5.33 -20.42 -16.35
C GLY A 115 -6.76 -20.27 -15.83
N TYR A 116 -7.04 -20.96 -14.71
CA TYR A 116 -8.36 -20.90 -14.06
C TYR A 116 -8.77 -19.44 -13.78
N ALA A 117 -9.98 -19.05 -14.19
CA ALA A 117 -10.51 -17.68 -14.11
C ALA A 117 -9.94 -16.62 -15.06
N GLY A 118 -9.25 -17.03 -16.13
CA GLY A 118 -8.72 -16.13 -17.17
C GLY A 118 -7.48 -15.38 -16.69
N LEU A 119 -6.86 -15.93 -15.64
CA LEU A 119 -5.79 -15.33 -14.85
C LEU A 119 -4.43 -15.64 -15.44
N GLY A 120 -4.19 -15.13 -16.64
CA GLY A 120 -2.95 -15.45 -17.33
C GLY A 120 -2.87 -16.90 -17.77
N ASP A 121 -1.65 -17.44 -17.79
CA ASP A 121 -1.42 -18.87 -17.94
C ASP A 121 -1.62 -19.65 -16.63
N ASN A 122 -1.58 -20.97 -16.70
CA ASN A 122 -1.69 -21.83 -15.51
C ASN A 122 -0.63 -21.56 -14.42
N ARG A 123 0.59 -21.13 -14.80
CA ARG A 123 1.68 -20.88 -13.85
C ARG A 123 1.47 -19.54 -13.14
N THR A 124 1.13 -18.49 -13.87
CA THR A 124 0.83 -17.17 -13.31
C THR A 124 -0.44 -17.21 -12.47
N THR A 125 -1.44 -18.02 -12.85
CA THR A 125 -2.60 -18.32 -11.99
C THR A 125 -2.19 -18.90 -10.63
N ALA A 126 -1.29 -19.89 -10.61
CA ALA A 126 -0.85 -20.50 -9.36
C ALA A 126 -0.13 -19.48 -8.45
N LEU A 127 0.75 -18.65 -9.02
CA LEU A 127 1.41 -17.56 -8.30
C LEU A 127 0.40 -16.55 -7.76
N PHE A 128 -0.57 -16.15 -8.58
CA PHE A 128 -1.63 -15.25 -8.17
C PHE A 128 -2.39 -15.81 -6.96
N MET A 129 -2.82 -17.07 -7.00
CA MET A 129 -3.50 -17.71 -5.88
C MET A 129 -2.63 -17.77 -4.62
N ALA A 130 -1.32 -18.03 -4.76
CA ALA A 130 -0.39 -17.97 -3.63
C ALA A 130 -0.30 -16.57 -3.00
N THR A 131 -0.34 -15.51 -3.82
CA THR A 131 -0.31 -14.11 -3.36
C THR A 131 -1.66 -13.58 -2.85
N LYS A 132 -2.74 -14.36 -2.91
CA LYS A 132 -4.07 -13.92 -2.45
C LYS A 132 -4.25 -13.96 -0.94
N PHE A 133 -3.44 -14.72 -0.22
CA PHE A 133 -3.57 -14.82 1.23
C PHE A 133 -3.34 -13.44 1.85
N MET A 134 -4.30 -12.97 2.66
CA MET A 134 -4.26 -11.65 3.32
C MET A 134 -4.12 -10.43 2.39
N ARG A 135 -4.37 -10.61 1.08
CA ARG A 135 -4.23 -9.59 0.02
C ARG A 135 -4.93 -8.28 0.38
N MET A 136 -4.35 -7.11 0.06
CA MET A 136 -4.96 -5.79 0.35
C MET A 136 -5.53 -5.68 1.78
N GLY A 137 -5.00 -6.44 2.73
CA GLY A 137 -5.55 -6.47 4.07
C GLY A 137 -6.85 -7.28 4.26
N MET A 138 -7.31 -8.08 3.29
CA MET A 138 -8.56 -8.85 3.40
C MET A 138 -8.36 -10.10 4.25
N TRP A 139 -9.30 -10.41 5.14
CA TRP A 139 -9.32 -11.70 5.83
C TRP A 139 -9.54 -12.83 4.82
N PRO A 140 -8.89 -14.00 5.01
CA PRO A 140 -9.11 -15.13 4.12
C PRO A 140 -10.52 -15.69 4.36
N GLY A 141 -11.08 -16.34 3.34
CA GLY A 141 -12.29 -17.14 3.49
C GLY A 141 -11.98 -18.42 4.26
N GLU A 142 -12.29 -19.56 3.66
CA GLU A 142 -11.96 -20.86 4.26
C GLU A 142 -10.47 -21.20 4.19
N ILE A 143 -9.87 -21.48 5.34
CA ILE A 143 -8.48 -21.96 5.45
C ILE A 143 -8.40 -23.24 6.30
N ASN A 144 -7.36 -24.03 6.05
CA ASN A 144 -7.05 -25.20 6.88
C ASN A 144 -6.40 -24.73 8.17
N MET A 145 -7.00 -25.06 9.32
CA MET A 145 -6.47 -24.74 10.65
C MET A 145 -6.73 -25.91 11.60
N GLY A 146 -5.65 -26.47 12.18
CA GLY A 146 -5.77 -27.54 13.17
C GLY A 146 -6.56 -28.77 12.69
N GLY A 147 -6.52 -29.08 11.39
CA GLY A 147 -7.28 -30.18 10.78
C GLY A 147 -8.70 -29.83 10.30
N ASN A 148 -9.19 -28.60 10.55
CA ASN A 148 -10.52 -28.15 10.15
C ASN A 148 -10.47 -27.09 9.04
N ARG A 149 -11.57 -26.95 8.29
CA ARG A 149 -11.81 -25.79 7.40
C ARG A 149 -12.51 -24.70 8.19
N VAL A 150 -11.87 -23.54 8.36
CA VAL A 150 -12.42 -22.41 9.10
C VAL A 150 -12.56 -21.21 8.18
N ASN A 151 -13.76 -20.63 8.10
CA ASN A 151 -14.01 -19.39 7.37
C ASN A 151 -13.70 -18.17 8.25
N VAL A 152 -12.48 -17.65 8.14
CA VAL A 152 -11.99 -16.58 9.02
C VAL A 152 -12.76 -15.29 8.80
N MET A 153 -12.95 -14.86 7.54
CA MET A 153 -13.69 -13.65 7.21
C MET A 153 -15.10 -13.67 7.80
N GLN A 154 -15.84 -14.78 7.65
CA GLN A 154 -17.18 -14.90 8.21
C GLN A 154 -17.18 -14.89 9.75
N ALA A 155 -16.20 -15.52 10.39
CA ALA A 155 -16.08 -15.48 11.85
C ALA A 155 -15.84 -14.05 12.37
N ILE A 156 -14.97 -13.27 11.72
CA ILE A 156 -14.71 -11.87 12.06
C ILE A 156 -15.94 -11.00 11.84
N LEU A 157 -16.62 -11.15 10.69
CA LEU A 157 -17.86 -10.42 10.39
C LEU A 157 -18.94 -10.72 11.45
N LYS A 158 -19.10 -11.98 11.85
CA LYS A 158 -20.05 -12.39 12.90
C LYS A 158 -19.72 -11.78 14.26
N ALA A 159 -18.44 -11.52 14.53
CA ALA A 159 -17.99 -10.83 15.75
C ALA A 159 -18.13 -9.29 15.66
N GLY A 160 -18.66 -8.75 14.56
CA GLY A 160 -18.83 -7.31 14.35
C GLY A 160 -17.61 -6.60 13.72
N GLY A 161 -16.61 -7.37 13.27
CA GLY A 161 -15.48 -6.82 12.52
C GLY A 161 -15.79 -6.57 11.04
N THR A 162 -14.76 -6.16 10.29
CA THR A 162 -14.84 -5.87 8.85
C THR A 162 -14.22 -6.98 8.01
N ALA A 163 -14.53 -7.01 6.70
CA ALA A 163 -13.93 -7.99 5.76
C ALA A 163 -12.42 -7.78 5.53
N THR A 164 -11.90 -6.60 5.90
CA THR A 164 -10.49 -6.22 5.90
C THR A 164 -9.99 -5.99 7.33
N PHE A 165 -8.71 -6.27 7.57
CA PHE A 165 -8.01 -5.99 8.82
C PHE A 165 -7.32 -4.62 8.93
N PRO A 166 -6.89 -3.92 7.84
CA PRO A 166 -6.48 -2.53 7.98
C PRO A 166 -7.71 -1.69 8.34
N SER A 167 -7.53 -0.86 9.36
CA SER A 167 -8.48 0.17 9.77
C SER A 167 -7.91 1.54 9.41
N PHE A 168 -8.75 2.58 9.43
CA PHE A 168 -8.27 3.95 9.28
C PHE A 168 -7.24 4.31 10.36
N MET A 169 -7.40 3.74 11.56
CA MET A 169 -6.49 3.90 12.70
C MET A 169 -5.26 2.98 12.68
N GLY A 170 -5.08 2.23 11.59
CA GLY A 170 -4.06 1.18 11.50
C GLY A 170 -4.39 -0.07 12.30
N LEU A 171 -3.44 -1.00 12.35
CA LEU A 171 -3.53 -2.20 13.18
C LEU A 171 -3.15 -1.86 14.62
N ARG A 172 -4.08 -2.07 15.56
CA ARG A 172 -3.83 -1.91 17.00
C ARG A 172 -4.08 -3.26 17.68
N SER A 173 -3.10 -3.74 18.43
CA SER A 173 -3.24 -4.90 19.31
C SER A 173 -3.18 -4.43 20.75
N SER A 174 -4.00 -5.02 21.63
CA SER A 174 -3.91 -4.80 23.08
C SER A 174 -2.56 -5.23 23.66
N GLU A 175 -1.83 -6.09 22.95
CA GLU A 175 -0.49 -6.55 23.34
C GLU A 175 0.61 -5.60 22.85
N THR A 176 0.28 -4.67 21.94
CA THR A 176 1.24 -3.67 21.44
C THR A 176 1.10 -2.40 22.24
N LEU A 177 1.98 -2.25 23.23
CA LEU A 177 2.07 -1.05 24.04
C LEU A 177 2.89 0.01 23.29
N ARG A 178 2.43 1.26 23.33
CA ARG A 178 3.20 2.37 22.77
C ARG A 178 4.40 2.63 23.66
N PRO A 179 5.56 3.04 23.11
CA PRO A 179 6.69 3.47 23.93
C PRO A 179 6.30 4.53 24.98
N GLN A 180 5.35 5.40 24.63
CA GLN A 180 4.81 6.44 25.53
C GLN A 180 4.10 5.88 26.76
N ASP A 181 3.50 4.68 26.67
CA ASP A 181 2.78 4.05 27.77
C ASP A 181 3.73 3.63 28.91
N PHE A 182 5.04 3.57 28.65
CA PHE A 182 6.10 3.34 29.65
C PHE A 182 7.08 4.51 29.78
N GLY A 183 6.62 5.72 29.43
CA GLY A 183 7.35 6.96 29.67
C GLY A 183 8.47 7.26 28.68
N VAL A 184 8.56 6.55 27.54
CA VAL A 184 9.51 6.92 26.49
C VAL A 184 8.99 8.18 25.79
N PRO A 185 9.76 9.29 25.79
CA PRO A 185 9.33 10.54 25.16
C PRO A 185 9.14 10.35 23.64
N ARG A 186 8.31 11.21 23.05
CA ARG A 186 8.14 11.27 21.59
C ARG A 186 9.49 11.59 20.94
N TRP A 187 9.75 10.98 19.78
CA TRP A 187 10.87 11.39 18.94
C TRP A 187 10.60 12.79 18.39
N GLU A 188 11.59 13.67 18.51
CA GLU A 188 11.62 15.02 17.95
C GLU A 188 12.95 15.19 17.21
N GLY A 189 12.88 15.49 15.91
CA GLY A 189 14.01 15.84 15.06
C GLY A 189 13.56 16.87 14.02
N THR A 190 14.47 17.30 13.14
CA THR A 190 14.09 18.15 11.99
C THR A 190 13.14 17.40 11.04
N PRO A 191 12.40 18.09 10.16
CA PRO A 191 11.56 17.42 9.16
C PRO A 191 12.34 16.38 8.33
N GLU A 192 13.59 16.68 7.98
CA GLU A 192 14.48 15.81 7.22
C GLU A 192 14.86 14.56 8.02
N GLU A 193 15.28 14.73 9.27
CA GLU A 193 15.59 13.62 10.18
C GLU A 193 14.37 12.72 10.40
N ASN A 194 13.20 13.32 10.63
CA ASN A 194 11.96 12.58 10.82
C ASN A 194 11.60 11.75 9.58
N LEU A 195 11.76 12.32 8.38
CA LEU A 195 11.49 11.61 7.12
C LEU A 195 12.49 10.46 6.89
N LEU A 196 13.75 10.65 7.26
CA LEU A 196 14.77 9.59 7.21
C LEU A 196 14.49 8.46 8.20
N THR A 197 14.01 8.78 9.40
CA THR A 197 13.55 7.77 10.37
C THR A 197 12.36 6.98 9.82
N LEU A 198 11.36 7.66 9.24
CA LEU A 198 10.21 7.01 8.60
C LEU A 198 10.64 6.15 7.40
N ARG A 199 11.66 6.56 6.65
CA ARG A 199 12.27 5.75 5.59
C ARG A 199 12.76 4.41 6.13
N GLN A 200 13.42 4.39 7.28
CA GLN A 200 13.91 3.12 7.87
C GLN A 200 12.75 2.18 8.21
N VAL A 201 11.66 2.70 8.77
CA VAL A 201 10.45 1.92 9.07
C VAL A 201 9.83 1.35 7.79
N VAL A 202 9.67 2.18 6.76
CA VAL A 202 9.12 1.77 5.46
C VAL A 202 10.00 0.69 4.82
N ARG A 203 11.33 0.85 4.83
CA ARG A 203 12.27 -0.14 4.29
C ARG A 203 12.22 -1.46 5.05
N PHE A 204 12.15 -1.41 6.38
CA PHE A 204 11.99 -2.59 7.22
C PHE A 204 10.74 -3.40 6.86
N LEU A 205 9.64 -2.71 6.57
CA LEU A 205 8.36 -3.31 6.18
C LEU A 205 8.24 -3.64 4.67
N GLY A 206 9.35 -3.57 3.93
CA GLY A 206 9.41 -3.94 2.51
C GLY A 206 8.93 -2.87 1.52
N GLY A 207 8.74 -1.64 1.99
CA GLY A 207 8.56 -0.47 1.13
C GLY A 207 9.87 -0.03 0.48
N CYS A 208 9.75 0.88 -0.48
CA CYS A 208 10.84 1.39 -1.28
C CYS A 208 11.04 2.88 -0.98
N ASP A 209 10.36 3.71 -1.72
CA ASP A 209 10.61 5.15 -1.73
C ASP A 209 9.75 5.80 -0.66
N VAL A 210 10.20 6.92 -0.07
CA VAL A 210 9.39 7.73 0.84
C VAL A 210 9.42 9.19 0.45
N GLY A 211 8.32 9.89 0.70
CA GLY A 211 8.19 11.33 0.56
C GLY A 211 7.16 11.85 1.55
N ALA A 212 7.21 13.14 1.81
CA ALA A 212 6.17 13.82 2.58
C ALA A 212 5.66 14.99 1.74
N GLN A 213 4.35 15.22 1.79
CA GLN A 213 3.76 16.44 1.23
C GLN A 213 2.92 17.12 2.30
N GLU A 214 2.85 18.45 2.25
CA GLU A 214 1.93 19.20 3.08
C GLU A 214 0.46 18.90 2.71
N MET A 215 -0.41 18.99 3.71
CA MET A 215 -1.85 18.83 3.58
C MET A 215 -2.53 20.15 3.96
N ASP A 216 -3.01 20.86 2.95
CA ASP A 216 -3.87 22.03 3.09
C ASP A 216 -5.31 21.72 2.64
N SER A 217 -6.18 22.72 2.66
CA SER A 217 -7.56 22.60 2.20
C SER A 217 -7.67 22.24 0.72
N ASP A 218 -6.69 22.62 -0.11
CA ASP A 218 -6.69 22.33 -1.54
C ASP A 218 -6.31 20.87 -1.80
N VAL A 219 -5.27 20.36 -1.14
CA VAL A 219 -4.89 18.95 -1.18
C VAL A 219 -6.03 18.07 -0.66
N PHE A 220 -6.79 18.53 0.35
CA PHE A 220 -7.95 17.79 0.85
C PHE A 220 -9.08 17.63 -0.18
N LYS A 221 -9.15 18.47 -1.22
CA LYS A 221 -10.12 18.29 -2.33
C LYS A 221 -9.90 16.98 -3.10
N LEU A 222 -8.68 16.43 -3.04
CA LEU A 222 -8.31 15.18 -3.71
C LEU A 222 -8.77 13.92 -2.97
N PHE A 223 -9.19 14.05 -1.71
CA PHE A 223 -9.66 12.92 -0.91
C PHE A 223 -11.12 12.62 -1.21
N HIS A 224 -11.50 11.34 -1.22
CA HIS A 224 -12.91 10.97 -1.24
C HIS A 224 -13.63 11.48 0.00
N GLU A 225 -14.86 11.97 -0.16
CA GLU A 225 -15.70 12.43 0.96
C GLU A 225 -16.12 11.29 1.89
N GLN A 226 -16.22 10.08 1.34
CA GLN A 226 -16.58 8.88 2.06
C GLN A 226 -15.66 7.73 1.73
N SER A 227 -15.41 6.87 2.73
CA SER A 227 -14.71 5.61 2.56
C SER A 227 -15.40 4.55 3.42
N GLY A 228 -15.75 3.41 2.82
CA GLY A 228 -16.44 2.31 3.52
C GLY A 228 -17.79 2.71 4.13
N GLY A 229 -18.49 3.68 3.55
CA GLY A 229 -19.76 4.22 4.07
C GLY A 229 -19.61 5.21 5.22
N LYS A 230 -18.37 5.57 5.59
CA LYS A 230 -18.06 6.55 6.64
C LYS A 230 -17.62 7.88 6.02
N GLN A 231 -18.01 8.99 6.64
CA GLN A 231 -17.60 10.32 6.22
C GLN A 231 -16.16 10.62 6.64
N LEU A 232 -15.32 11.08 5.71
CA LEU A 232 -13.99 11.57 6.04
C LEU A 232 -14.06 13.05 6.42
N VAL A 233 -13.60 13.40 7.63
CA VAL A 233 -13.69 14.75 8.18
C VAL A 233 -12.35 15.20 8.75
N ILE A 234 -12.10 16.51 8.67
CA ILE A 234 -11.03 17.18 9.43
C ILE A 234 -11.69 17.89 10.61
N GLU A 235 -11.28 17.55 11.83
CA GLU A 235 -11.83 18.14 13.05
C GLU A 235 -10.71 18.66 13.96
N ASN A 236 -11.02 19.68 14.78
CA ASN A 236 -10.07 20.22 15.78
C ASN A 236 -10.02 19.30 17.01
N VAL A 237 -9.39 18.14 16.84
CA VAL A 237 -9.22 17.10 17.85
C VAL A 237 -7.74 16.76 18.02
N ASP A 238 -7.39 16.16 19.15
CA ASP A 238 -5.99 15.84 19.45
C ASP A 238 -5.48 14.56 18.80
N GLU A 239 -6.36 13.59 18.56
CA GLU A 239 -6.00 12.30 18.00
C GLU A 239 -6.95 11.95 16.85
N ALA A 240 -6.45 11.20 15.87
CA ALA A 240 -7.29 10.63 14.84
C ALA A 240 -8.28 9.63 15.46
N ALA A 241 -9.44 9.48 14.82
CA ALA A 241 -10.46 8.55 15.30
C ALA A 241 -11.19 7.89 14.15
N GLU A 242 -11.62 6.65 14.38
CA GLU A 242 -12.57 5.94 13.52
C GLU A 242 -13.80 5.60 14.34
N THR A 243 -14.95 6.07 13.90
CA THR A 243 -16.26 5.76 14.52
C THR A 243 -17.09 4.90 13.54
N PRO A 244 -18.29 4.45 13.92
CA PRO A 244 -19.18 3.79 12.98
C PRO A 244 -19.58 4.65 11.77
N THR A 245 -19.51 5.99 11.88
CA THR A 245 -20.00 6.92 10.84
C THR A 245 -18.93 7.87 10.28
N LYS A 246 -17.79 8.05 10.96
CA LYS A 246 -16.76 9.02 10.59
C LYS A 246 -15.35 8.44 10.63
N LEU A 247 -14.50 8.98 9.76
CA LEU A 247 -13.05 8.88 9.77
C LEU A 247 -12.50 10.30 10.06
N VAL A 248 -11.87 10.50 11.20
CA VAL A 248 -11.48 11.83 11.70
C VAL A 248 -9.98 12.03 11.57
N ILE A 249 -9.58 12.99 10.74
CA ILE A 249 -8.20 13.49 10.65
C ILE A 249 -8.09 14.72 11.58
N PRO A 250 -7.13 14.77 12.52
CA PRO A 250 -6.87 15.96 13.32
C PRO A 250 -6.48 17.15 12.45
N ALA A 251 -7.04 18.34 12.70
CA ALA A 251 -6.68 19.57 11.99
C ALA A 251 -5.19 19.93 12.11
N LYS A 252 -4.50 19.42 13.15
CA LYS A 252 -3.05 19.58 13.34
C LYS A 252 -2.19 18.63 12.48
N ALA A 253 -2.78 17.63 11.81
CA ALA A 253 -2.06 16.74 10.91
C ALA A 253 -1.68 17.49 9.63
N LYS A 254 -0.42 17.93 9.54
CA LYS A 254 0.07 18.78 8.43
C LYS A 254 0.65 18.03 7.24
N TYR A 255 1.03 16.76 7.40
CA TYR A 255 1.81 16.04 6.41
C TYR A 255 1.17 14.71 6.04
N ILE A 256 1.19 14.39 4.75
CA ILE A 256 0.86 13.07 4.23
C ILE A 256 2.19 12.37 3.94
N LEU A 257 2.47 11.30 4.67
CA LEU A 257 3.57 10.39 4.35
C LEU A 257 3.17 9.53 3.15
N GLN A 258 3.97 9.61 2.09
CA GLN A 258 3.86 8.77 0.91
C GLN A 258 4.99 7.78 0.89
N TRP A 259 4.70 6.58 0.39
CA TRP A 259 5.70 5.58 0.16
C TRP A 259 5.33 4.68 -1.01
N THR A 260 6.31 3.98 -1.57
CA THR A 260 6.07 3.07 -2.71
C THR A 260 6.40 1.63 -2.35
N ALA A 261 5.71 0.68 -2.98
CA ALA A 261 6.15 -0.71 -3.02
C ALA A 261 6.31 -1.12 -4.48
N ARG A 262 7.52 -1.55 -4.85
CA ARG A 262 7.77 -1.97 -6.23
C ARG A 262 7.19 -3.35 -6.49
N GLN A 263 6.49 -3.45 -7.62
CA GLN A 263 6.10 -4.74 -8.19
C GLN A 263 7.34 -5.49 -8.71
N PRO A 264 7.32 -6.84 -8.69
CA PRO A 264 8.32 -7.64 -9.37
C PRO A 264 8.33 -7.32 -10.87
N TYR A 265 9.39 -6.67 -11.33
CA TYR A 265 9.51 -6.13 -12.69
C TYR A 265 9.25 -7.17 -13.79
N GLU A 266 9.90 -8.33 -13.67
CA GLU A 266 9.79 -9.42 -14.63
C GLU A 266 8.37 -10.00 -14.70
N SER A 267 7.63 -9.99 -13.58
CA SER A 267 6.25 -10.46 -13.53
C SER A 267 5.29 -9.44 -14.14
N THR A 268 5.42 -8.16 -13.81
CA THR A 268 4.57 -7.11 -14.38
C THR A 268 4.68 -7.03 -15.90
N ARG A 269 5.89 -7.18 -16.45
CA ARG A 269 6.12 -7.12 -17.91
C ARG A 269 5.60 -8.33 -18.69
N ARG A 270 5.34 -9.45 -18.03
CA ARG A 270 4.91 -10.71 -18.68
C ARG A 270 3.45 -11.05 -18.42
N GLN A 271 2.66 -10.07 -17.98
CA GLN A 271 1.23 -10.26 -17.82
C GLN A 271 0.59 -10.59 -19.17
N ALA A 272 0.00 -11.77 -19.28
CA ALA A 272 -0.54 -12.36 -20.49
C ALA A 272 -1.88 -13.05 -20.20
N GLY A 273 -2.93 -12.26 -19.94
CA GLY A 273 -4.28 -12.74 -19.69
C GLY A 273 -5.31 -11.62 -19.73
N GLU A 274 -6.58 -11.94 -19.50
CA GLU A 274 -7.63 -10.92 -19.34
C GLU A 274 -7.42 -10.07 -18.08
N TYR A 275 -6.85 -10.70 -17.06
CA TYR A 275 -6.61 -10.11 -15.76
C TYR A 275 -5.43 -10.85 -15.11
N GLU A 276 -4.33 -10.16 -14.83
CA GLU A 276 -3.14 -10.77 -14.23
C GLU A 276 -2.53 -9.86 -13.17
N ASP A 277 -2.69 -10.22 -11.90
CA ASP A 277 -2.39 -9.29 -10.80
C ASP A 277 -1.42 -9.88 -9.77
N ALA A 278 -0.71 -10.98 -10.04
CA ALA A 278 0.17 -11.60 -9.04
C ALA A 278 1.22 -10.62 -8.51
N ALA A 279 1.87 -9.88 -9.42
CA ALA A 279 2.84 -8.83 -9.09
C ALA A 279 2.22 -7.68 -8.28
N VAL A 280 0.97 -7.35 -8.61
CA VAL A 280 0.16 -6.31 -7.98
C VAL A 280 -0.18 -6.70 -6.55
N TYR A 281 -0.81 -7.86 -6.35
CA TYR A 281 -1.23 -8.35 -5.04
C TYR A 281 -0.06 -8.64 -4.12
N TYR A 282 1.04 -9.20 -4.63
CA TYR A 282 2.27 -9.37 -3.87
C TYR A 282 2.78 -8.03 -3.28
N SER A 283 2.61 -6.94 -4.03
CA SER A 283 2.99 -5.60 -3.55
C SER A 283 1.98 -5.05 -2.54
N TYR A 284 0.68 -5.24 -2.79
CA TYR A 284 -0.40 -4.83 -1.87
C TYR A 284 -0.38 -5.55 -0.53
N GLN A 285 0.15 -6.78 -0.46
CA GLN A 285 0.32 -7.48 0.82
C GLN A 285 1.17 -6.66 1.81
N ARG A 286 2.01 -5.74 1.34
CA ARG A 286 2.86 -4.89 2.20
C ARG A 286 2.14 -3.67 2.75
N PHE A 287 1.06 -3.24 2.08
CA PHE A 287 0.40 -1.96 2.38
C PHE A 287 -0.15 -1.86 3.80
N PRO A 288 -0.83 -2.90 4.33
CA PRO A 288 -1.37 -2.87 5.68
C PRO A 288 -0.31 -2.76 6.78
N PHE A 289 0.98 -3.01 6.50
CA PHE A 289 2.02 -2.93 7.52
C PHE A 289 2.53 -1.51 7.75
N VAL A 290 2.47 -0.66 6.72
CA VAL A 290 3.01 0.72 6.74
C VAL A 290 1.90 1.76 6.82
N GLY A 291 0.70 1.46 6.30
CA GLY A 291 -0.40 2.43 6.19
C GLY A 291 -1.28 2.52 7.44
N ALA A 292 -1.44 3.74 7.95
CA ALA A 292 -2.44 4.15 8.95
C ALA A 292 -2.57 5.69 8.93
N VAL A 293 -3.62 6.23 9.55
CA VAL A 293 -3.76 7.66 9.89
C VAL A 293 -3.40 7.92 11.35
#